data_AF-A0AAU8KB35-F1
#
_entry.id   AF-A0AAU8KB35-F1
#
_cell.length_a   1.000
_cell.length_b   1.000
_cell.length_c   1.000
_cell.angle_alpha   90.00
_cell.angle_beta   90.00
_cell.angle_gamma   90.00
#
_symmetry.space_group_name_H-M   'P 1'
#
loop_
_entity.id
_entity.type
_entity.pdbx_description
1 polymer ?
#
loop_
_entity_poly.entity_id
_entity_poly.type
_entity_poly.pdbx_seq_one_letter_code
_entity_poly.pdbx_strand_id
1 'polypeptide(L)'
;MDRGDAAELLGYCAAFDNRTVGKVDAVAWAASLHDVPLDDDTTAAVARYYGTAPERAGDRLWIQPHHVRAGRLAIRQERLGTTLPAYEIPEGLETGAEFVARRRAQLDAVAAGRAVGTPVGRLAGGPAPGFVKELARRFGDGPVGREVPDLDDEAAGADPVVAEVRRPGPLGVECPTCKAPIGRPCRVGEPGGGRRPRELRTAHMPRQRVANGEPAEVESPEEAERRRAYYLDHLARRAGEAS
;
A
#
# COMPACT_ATOMS: atom_id res chain seq x y z
N MET A 1 0.83 -14.93 -19.83
CA MET A 1 1.63 -15.39 -20.99
C MET A 1 1.67 -16.90 -21.01
N ASP A 2 1.86 -17.48 -22.19
CA ASP A 2 2.03 -18.92 -22.32
C ASP A 2 3.49 -19.36 -22.14
N ARG A 3 3.77 -20.65 -22.38
CA ARG A 3 5.13 -21.21 -22.23
C ARG A 3 6.11 -20.72 -23.29
N GLY A 4 5.64 -20.46 -24.51
CA GLY A 4 6.48 -19.94 -25.59
C GLY A 4 6.89 -18.51 -25.30
N ASP A 5 5.91 -17.67 -24.97
CA ASP A 5 6.13 -16.30 -24.53
C ASP A 5 7.10 -16.22 -23.34
N ALA A 6 6.92 -17.08 -22.33
CA ALA A 6 7.78 -17.11 -21.16
C ALA A 6 9.23 -17.52 -21.52
N ALA A 7 9.41 -18.46 -22.45
CA ALA A 7 10.73 -18.84 -22.94
C ALA A 7 11.41 -17.69 -23.69
N GLU A 8 10.66 -16.96 -24.51
CA GLU A 8 11.14 -15.78 -25.23
C GLU A 8 11.56 -14.67 -24.26
N LEU A 9 10.72 -14.34 -23.27
CA LEU A 9 11.04 -13.37 -22.22
C LEU A 9 12.28 -13.77 -21.42
N LEU A 10 12.42 -15.06 -21.09
CA LEU A 10 13.59 -15.58 -20.41
C LEU A 10 14.85 -15.47 -21.28
N GLY A 11 14.74 -15.69 -22.59
CA GLY A 11 15.81 -15.43 -23.55
C GLY A 11 16.25 -13.97 -23.53
N TYR A 12 15.31 -13.03 -23.46
CA TYR A 12 15.61 -11.62 -23.28
C TYR A 12 16.32 -11.33 -21.97
N CYS A 13 15.89 -11.94 -20.85
CA CYS A 13 16.57 -11.80 -19.55
C CYS A 13 18.01 -12.37 -19.59
N ALA A 14 18.20 -13.51 -20.27
CA ALA A 14 19.50 -14.18 -20.39
C ALA A 14 20.55 -13.35 -21.13
N ALA A 15 20.13 -12.47 -22.05
CA ALA A 15 21.03 -11.54 -22.70
C ALA A 15 21.67 -10.53 -21.73
N PHE A 16 21.05 -10.27 -20.56
CA PHE A 16 21.59 -9.35 -19.55
C PHE A 16 22.44 -10.07 -18.49
N ASP A 17 21.98 -11.21 -17.97
CA ASP A 17 22.62 -11.85 -16.81
C ASP A 17 23.34 -13.17 -17.11
N ASN A 18 23.40 -13.56 -18.38
CA ASN A 18 24.05 -14.78 -18.85
C ASN A 18 23.50 -16.06 -18.19
N ARG A 19 22.23 -16.07 -17.75
CA ARG A 19 21.59 -17.29 -17.25
C ARG A 19 21.40 -18.31 -18.37
N THR A 20 21.46 -19.59 -18.03
CA THR A 20 20.99 -20.67 -18.92
C THR A 20 19.50 -20.84 -18.72
N VAL A 21 18.73 -20.85 -19.82
CA VAL A 21 17.27 -21.01 -19.80
C VAL A 21 16.91 -22.42 -20.21
N GLY A 22 16.25 -23.17 -19.32
CA GLY A 22 15.73 -24.50 -19.57
C GLY A 22 14.21 -24.53 -19.80
N LYS A 23 13.71 -25.68 -20.27
CA LYS A 23 12.27 -25.92 -20.46
C LYS A 23 11.48 -25.77 -19.15
N VAL A 24 12.07 -26.17 -18.03
CA VAL A 24 11.42 -26.07 -16.70
C VAL A 24 11.26 -24.62 -16.29
N ASP A 25 12.24 -23.76 -16.59
CA ASP A 25 12.18 -22.33 -16.28
C ASP A 25 11.02 -21.65 -17.01
N ALA A 26 10.86 -21.96 -18.31
CA ALA A 26 9.75 -21.44 -19.11
C ALA A 26 8.38 -21.87 -18.56
N VAL A 27 8.23 -23.12 -18.10
CA VAL A 27 7.00 -23.60 -17.44
C VAL A 27 6.75 -22.84 -16.14
N ALA A 28 7.77 -22.68 -15.30
CA ALA A 28 7.64 -21.98 -14.02
C ALA A 28 7.30 -20.49 -14.19
N TRP A 29 7.91 -19.84 -15.17
CA TRP A 29 7.64 -18.44 -15.51
C TRP A 29 6.25 -18.25 -16.10
N ALA A 30 5.83 -19.12 -17.03
CA ALA A 30 4.48 -19.07 -17.58
C ALA A 30 3.40 -19.23 -16.50
N ALA A 31 3.61 -20.12 -15.53
CA ALA A 31 2.68 -20.26 -14.40
C ALA A 31 2.63 -18.99 -13.52
N SER A 32 3.79 -18.37 -13.27
CA SER A 32 3.90 -17.17 -12.43
C SER A 32 3.37 -15.89 -13.10
N LEU A 33 3.42 -15.85 -14.44
CA LEU A 33 3.05 -14.72 -15.28
C LEU A 33 1.85 -15.03 -16.19
N HIS A 34 1.01 -15.98 -15.82
CA HIS A 34 -0.08 -16.50 -16.67
C HIS A 34 -1.03 -15.41 -17.18
N ASP A 35 -1.24 -14.34 -16.42
CA ASP A 35 -2.10 -13.18 -16.71
C ASP A 35 -1.34 -11.96 -17.28
N VAL A 36 -0.02 -12.03 -17.39
CA VAL A 36 0.81 -10.95 -17.97
C VAL A 36 1.11 -11.29 -19.43
N PRO A 37 0.72 -10.48 -20.43
CA PRO A 37 1.06 -10.74 -21.83
C PRO A 37 2.55 -10.49 -22.11
N LEU A 38 3.11 -11.05 -23.18
CA LEU A 38 4.41 -10.64 -23.70
C LEU A 38 4.22 -9.45 -24.65
N ASP A 39 4.28 -8.24 -24.10
CA ASP A 39 4.17 -6.98 -24.85
C ASP A 39 5.40 -6.09 -24.64
N ASP A 40 5.45 -4.96 -25.36
CA ASP A 40 6.55 -3.99 -25.26
C ASP A 40 6.77 -3.48 -23.83
N ASP A 41 5.70 -3.36 -23.03
CA ASP A 41 5.80 -2.95 -21.62
C ASP A 41 6.50 -4.03 -20.78
N THR A 42 6.30 -5.30 -21.12
CA THR A 42 6.92 -6.44 -20.45
C THR A 42 8.42 -6.49 -20.74
N THR A 43 8.84 -6.30 -21.99
CA THR A 43 10.26 -6.25 -22.35
C THR A 43 10.93 -4.96 -21.82
N ALA A 44 10.23 -3.83 -21.88
CA ALA A 44 10.68 -2.57 -21.28
C ALA A 44 10.86 -2.67 -19.76
N ALA A 45 10.00 -3.42 -19.05
CA ALA A 45 10.16 -3.68 -17.63
C ALA A 45 11.46 -4.44 -17.32
N VAL A 46 11.83 -5.42 -18.14
CA VAL A 46 13.12 -6.13 -18.03
C VAL A 46 14.29 -5.17 -18.27
N ALA A 47 14.25 -4.42 -19.37
CA ALA A 47 15.30 -3.45 -19.70
C ALA A 47 15.48 -2.40 -18.59
N ARG A 48 14.36 -1.88 -18.06
CA ARG A 48 14.37 -0.92 -16.95
C ARG A 48 14.97 -1.51 -15.69
N TYR A 49 14.68 -2.77 -15.35
CA TYR A 49 15.26 -3.45 -14.19
C TYR A 49 16.78 -3.55 -14.31
N TYR A 50 17.30 -4.03 -15.44
CA TYR A 50 18.74 -4.14 -15.65
C TYR A 50 19.45 -2.79 -15.86
N GLY A 51 18.70 -1.72 -16.17
CA GLY A 51 19.21 -0.35 -16.18
C GLY A 51 19.40 0.27 -14.79
N THR A 52 18.98 -0.40 -13.71
CA THR A 52 19.20 0.07 -12.34
C THR A 52 20.59 -0.30 -11.82
N ALA A 53 21.11 0.48 -10.86
CA ALA A 53 22.33 0.10 -10.15
C ALA A 53 22.01 -0.99 -9.12
N PRO A 54 22.88 -2.00 -8.94
CA PRO A 54 22.72 -2.96 -7.85
C PRO A 54 22.86 -2.27 -6.49
N GLU A 55 22.18 -2.79 -5.46
CA GLU A 55 22.20 -2.22 -4.10
C GLU A 55 23.62 -2.18 -3.51
N ARG A 56 24.46 -3.15 -3.88
CA ARG A 56 25.87 -3.20 -3.49
C ARG A 56 26.75 -3.24 -4.72
N ALA A 57 27.85 -2.53 -4.65
CA ALA A 57 28.86 -2.55 -5.70
C ALA A 57 29.39 -3.98 -5.90
N GLY A 58 29.33 -4.47 -7.14
CA GLY A 58 29.77 -5.82 -7.51
C GLY A 58 28.69 -6.89 -7.51
N ASP A 59 27.50 -6.62 -6.96
CA ASP A 59 26.38 -7.57 -7.01
C ASP A 59 25.83 -7.67 -8.44
N ARG A 60 25.45 -8.89 -8.83
CA ARG A 60 24.74 -9.15 -10.09
C ARG A 60 23.25 -8.94 -9.89
N LEU A 61 22.62 -8.26 -10.85
CA LEU A 61 21.17 -8.19 -10.92
C LEU A 61 20.59 -9.52 -11.42
N TRP A 62 19.55 -9.99 -10.75
CA TRP A 62 18.85 -11.20 -11.15
C TRP A 62 17.35 -10.97 -11.15
N ILE A 63 16.78 -10.81 -12.34
CA ILE A 63 15.35 -10.58 -12.46
C ILE A 63 14.55 -11.85 -12.15
N GLN A 64 13.38 -11.66 -11.55
CA GLN A 64 12.43 -12.68 -11.15
C GLN A 64 11.04 -12.29 -11.69
N PRO A 65 10.08 -13.23 -11.81
CA PRO A 65 8.76 -12.93 -12.38
C PRO A 65 8.05 -11.73 -11.75
N HIS A 66 8.12 -11.58 -10.43
CA HIS A 66 7.45 -10.49 -9.73
C HIS A 66 8.04 -9.11 -10.07
N HIS A 67 9.34 -9.02 -10.40
CA HIS A 67 9.98 -7.78 -10.88
C HIS A 67 9.40 -7.35 -12.23
N VAL A 68 9.17 -8.29 -13.14
CA VAL A 68 8.55 -8.02 -14.45
C VAL A 68 7.12 -7.49 -14.27
N ARG A 69 6.33 -8.15 -13.43
CA ARG A 69 4.95 -7.72 -13.11
C ARG A 69 4.93 -6.31 -12.52
N ALA A 70 5.80 -6.04 -11.54
CA ALA A 70 5.88 -4.74 -10.89
C ALA A 70 6.35 -3.65 -11.86
N GLY A 71 7.39 -3.91 -12.66
CA GLY A 71 7.91 -2.96 -13.64
C GLY A 71 6.90 -2.63 -14.74
N ARG A 72 6.20 -3.65 -15.27
CA ARG A 72 5.14 -3.44 -16.26
C ARG A 72 4.00 -2.59 -15.69
N LEU A 73 3.57 -2.89 -14.46
CA LEU A 73 2.56 -2.10 -13.77
C LEU A 73 3.01 -0.64 -13.59
N ALA A 74 4.26 -0.41 -13.17
CA ALA A 74 4.82 0.93 -13.00
C ALA A 74 4.82 1.72 -14.32
N ILE A 75 5.26 1.13 -15.43
CA ILE A 75 5.24 1.77 -16.76
C ILE A 75 3.81 2.19 -17.15
N ARG A 76 2.84 1.30 -16.92
CA ARG A 76 1.42 1.58 -17.22
C ARG A 76 0.85 2.68 -16.32
N GLN A 77 1.22 2.69 -15.05
CA GLN A 77 0.82 3.74 -14.10
C GLN A 77 1.42 5.10 -14.46
N GLU A 78 2.70 5.13 -14.87
CA GLU A 78 3.36 6.36 -15.34
C GLU A 78 2.63 6.99 -16.53
N ARG A 79 2.17 6.17 -17.48
CA ARG A 79 1.37 6.67 -18.62
C ARG A 79 -0.01 7.16 -18.23
N LEU A 80 -0.64 6.52 -17.23
CA LEU A 80 -1.92 6.99 -16.69
C LEU A 80 -1.75 8.28 -15.87
N GLY A 81 -0.57 8.51 -15.30
CA GLY A 81 -0.28 9.69 -14.48
C GLY A 81 -0.99 9.68 -13.13
N THR A 82 -1.05 10.84 -12.48
CA THR A 82 -1.68 11.03 -11.16
C THR A 82 -3.19 11.25 -11.23
N THR A 83 -3.72 11.57 -12.41
CA THR A 83 -5.15 11.83 -12.64
C THR A 83 -5.66 10.89 -13.72
N LEU A 84 -6.84 10.31 -13.52
CA LEU A 84 -7.46 9.49 -14.55
C LEU A 84 -7.72 10.36 -15.79
N PRO A 85 -7.46 9.84 -17.01
CA PRO A 85 -7.73 10.59 -18.23
C PRO A 85 -9.23 10.93 -18.35
N ALA A 86 -9.57 12.09 -18.90
CA ALA A 86 -10.93 12.50 -19.16
C ALA A 86 -11.65 11.46 -20.03
N TYR A 87 -12.91 11.18 -19.69
CA TYR A 87 -13.70 10.25 -20.50
C TYR A 87 -14.10 10.91 -21.82
N GLU A 88 -13.83 10.23 -22.93
CA GLU A 88 -14.30 10.65 -24.24
C GLU A 88 -15.76 10.22 -24.42
N ILE A 89 -16.66 11.19 -24.38
CA ILE A 89 -18.10 10.95 -24.51
C ILE A 89 -18.40 10.61 -25.98
N PRO A 90 -19.01 9.45 -26.27
CA PRO A 90 -19.38 9.10 -27.63
C PRO A 90 -20.51 9.99 -28.16
N GLU A 91 -20.64 10.07 -29.48
CA GLU A 91 -21.81 10.69 -30.12
C GLU A 91 -23.05 9.81 -29.90
N GLY A 92 -23.85 10.15 -28.89
CA GLY A 92 -25.13 9.48 -28.59
C GLY A 92 -25.32 9.18 -27.11
N LEU A 93 -26.50 8.64 -26.79
CA LEU A 93 -26.78 8.14 -25.46
C LEU A 93 -26.15 6.76 -25.31
N GLU A 94 -25.34 6.58 -24.28
CA GLU A 94 -24.81 5.28 -23.89
C GLU A 94 -25.57 4.73 -22.67
N THR A 95 -25.67 3.42 -22.62
CA THR A 95 -26.09 2.70 -21.42
C THR A 95 -24.93 2.62 -20.42
N GLY A 96 -25.24 2.33 -19.15
CA GLY A 96 -24.20 2.17 -18.13
C GLY A 96 -23.22 1.01 -18.41
N ALA A 97 -23.66 -0.05 -19.10
CA ALA A 97 -22.79 -1.17 -19.47
C ALA A 97 -21.79 -0.76 -20.58
N GLU A 98 -22.28 0.00 -21.57
CA GLU A 98 -21.45 0.54 -22.65
C GLU A 98 -20.41 1.53 -22.11
N PHE A 99 -20.81 2.40 -21.18
CA PHE A 99 -19.90 3.30 -20.46
C PHE A 99 -18.74 2.53 -19.83
N VAL A 100 -19.04 1.50 -19.01
CA VAL A 100 -18.01 0.74 -18.29
C VAL A 100 -17.06 0.04 -19.26
N ALA A 101 -17.59 -0.57 -20.33
CA ALA A 101 -16.79 -1.24 -21.34
C ALA A 101 -15.86 -0.26 -22.06
N ARG A 102 -16.39 0.87 -22.53
CA ARG A 102 -15.61 1.91 -23.23
C ARG A 102 -14.58 2.54 -22.30
N ARG A 103 -14.96 2.83 -21.04
CA ARG A 103 -14.06 3.43 -20.06
C ARG A 103 -12.87 2.53 -19.77
N ARG A 104 -13.08 1.21 -19.63
CA ARG A 104 -11.98 0.24 -19.48
C ARG A 104 -11.09 0.22 -20.71
N ALA A 105 -11.68 0.15 -21.91
CA ALA A 105 -10.92 0.15 -23.15
C ALA A 105 -10.07 1.42 -23.32
N GLN A 106 -10.60 2.58 -22.96
CA GLN A 106 -9.87 3.86 -22.99
C GLN A 106 -8.69 3.84 -22.03
N LEU A 107 -8.91 3.44 -20.77
CA LEU A 107 -7.85 3.33 -19.77
C LEU A 107 -6.77 2.34 -20.21
N ASP A 108 -7.16 1.21 -20.78
CA ASP A 108 -6.24 0.20 -21.29
C ASP A 108 -5.43 0.71 -22.50
N ALA A 109 -6.04 1.50 -23.38
CA ALA A 109 -5.36 2.13 -24.51
C ALA A 109 -4.31 3.15 -24.05
N VAL A 110 -4.65 4.00 -23.08
CA VAL A 110 -3.69 4.97 -22.50
C VAL A 110 -2.57 4.24 -21.75
N ALA A 111 -2.91 3.28 -20.89
CA ALA A 111 -1.93 2.50 -20.14
C ALA A 111 -0.99 1.71 -21.07
N ALA A 112 -1.49 1.20 -22.20
CA ALA A 112 -0.67 0.53 -23.21
C ALA A 112 0.06 1.49 -24.18
N GLY A 113 -0.04 2.81 -23.97
CA GLY A 113 0.63 3.80 -24.82
C GLY A 113 0.05 3.94 -26.24
N ARG A 114 -1.13 3.36 -26.50
CA ARG A 114 -1.83 3.47 -27.80
C ARG A 114 -2.67 4.74 -27.93
N ALA A 115 -2.90 5.43 -26.83
CA ALA A 115 -3.63 6.69 -26.78
C ALA A 115 -2.95 7.63 -25.78
N VAL A 116 -3.12 8.94 -25.97
CA VAL A 116 -2.64 9.97 -25.03
C VAL A 116 -3.80 10.32 -24.10
N GLY A 117 -3.62 10.11 -22.80
CA GLY A 117 -4.62 10.49 -21.80
C GLY A 117 -4.64 12.00 -21.59
N THR A 118 -5.76 12.67 -21.88
CA THR A 118 -5.97 14.06 -21.47
C THR A 118 -6.33 14.07 -19.98
N PRO A 119 -5.53 14.65 -19.08
CA PRO A 119 -5.88 14.67 -17.66
C PRO A 119 -7.18 15.45 -17.44
N VAL A 120 -8.01 14.98 -16.50
CA VAL A 120 -9.13 15.81 -16.01
C VAL A 120 -8.51 17.00 -15.30
N GLY A 121 -8.56 18.18 -15.92
CA GLY A 121 -8.12 19.41 -15.30
C GLY A 121 -8.85 19.62 -13.98
N ARG A 122 -8.17 20.24 -13.00
CA ARG A 122 -8.83 20.69 -11.76
C ARG A 122 -10.04 21.52 -12.17
N LEU A 123 -11.22 21.13 -11.70
CA LEU A 123 -12.42 21.95 -11.86
C LEU A 123 -12.13 23.30 -11.21
N ALA A 124 -12.01 24.33 -12.02
CA ALA A 124 -11.85 25.70 -11.57
C ALA A 124 -13.23 26.30 -11.31
N GLY A 125 -13.36 27.01 -10.18
CA GLY A 125 -14.61 27.60 -9.74
C GLY A 125 -15.19 26.91 -8.50
N GLY A 126 -15.73 27.72 -7.59
CA GLY A 126 -16.47 27.24 -6.43
C GLY A 126 -17.89 26.80 -6.80
N PRO A 127 -18.67 26.30 -5.83
CA PRO A 127 -20.07 26.00 -6.05
C PRO A 127 -20.80 27.24 -6.58
N ALA A 128 -21.80 27.04 -7.44
CA ALA A 128 -22.55 28.16 -8.03
C ALA A 128 -23.07 29.11 -6.92
N PRO A 129 -23.00 30.44 -7.07
CA PRO A 129 -23.35 31.39 -6.01
C PRO A 129 -24.77 31.18 -5.44
N GLY A 130 -25.72 30.81 -6.30
CA GLY A 130 -27.09 30.49 -5.89
C GLY A 130 -27.18 29.23 -5.02
N PHE A 131 -26.35 28.23 -5.29
CA PHE A 131 -26.25 27.00 -4.49
C PHE A 131 -25.65 27.28 -3.11
N VAL A 132 -24.56 28.07 -3.06
CA VAL A 132 -23.94 28.50 -1.79
C VAL A 132 -24.93 29.30 -0.95
N LYS A 133 -25.68 30.22 -1.56
CA LYS A 133 -26.70 31.03 -0.88
C LYS A 133 -27.85 30.17 -0.32
N GLU A 134 -28.30 29.16 -1.07
CA GLU A 134 -29.35 28.26 -0.62
C GLU A 134 -28.91 27.36 0.54
N LEU A 135 -27.66 26.87 0.49
CA LEU A 135 -27.07 26.11 1.59
C LEU A 135 -26.89 26.99 2.84
N ALA A 136 -26.42 28.22 2.67
CA ALA A 136 -26.29 29.17 3.78
C ALA A 136 -27.64 29.44 4.45
N ARG A 137 -28.70 29.61 3.64
CA ARG A 137 -30.08 29.76 4.13
C ARG A 137 -30.57 28.56 4.95
N ARG A 138 -30.25 27.34 4.52
CA ARG A 138 -30.75 26.11 5.16
C ARG A 138 -29.95 25.67 6.38
N PHE A 139 -28.64 25.91 6.37
CA PHE A 139 -27.71 25.29 7.32
C PHE A 139 -26.83 26.31 8.06
N GLY A 140 -27.03 27.61 7.87
CA GLY A 140 -26.20 28.67 8.44
C GLY A 140 -24.94 28.94 7.60
N ASP A 141 -24.06 29.82 8.08
CA ASP A 141 -22.83 30.19 7.36
C ASP A 141 -21.78 29.05 7.39
N GLY A 142 -21.02 28.89 6.30
CA GLY A 142 -19.92 27.91 6.19
C GLY A 142 -20.24 26.44 5.83
N PRO A 143 -21.37 26.05 5.22
CA PRO A 143 -21.68 24.64 4.94
C PRO A 143 -20.91 24.07 3.74
N VAL A 144 -20.32 24.91 2.88
CA VAL A 144 -19.58 24.50 1.67
C VAL A 144 -18.37 25.40 1.48
N GLY A 145 -17.24 24.83 1.01
CA GLY A 145 -16.04 25.59 0.68
C GLY A 145 -15.12 25.87 1.87
N ARG A 146 -15.24 25.12 2.98
CA ARG A 146 -14.16 25.10 3.97
C ARG A 146 -12.90 24.62 3.27
N GLU A 147 -11.88 25.46 3.20
CA GLU A 147 -10.57 25.06 2.71
C GLU A 147 -10.06 23.95 3.63
N VAL A 148 -9.89 22.77 3.05
CA VAL A 148 -9.17 21.67 3.68
C VAL A 148 -7.71 21.92 3.31
N PRO A 149 -6.82 22.19 4.28
CA PRO A 149 -5.40 22.33 4.00
C PRO A 149 -4.89 21.10 3.25
N ASP A 150 -4.03 21.31 2.25
CA ASP A 150 -3.42 20.21 1.50
C ASP A 150 -2.68 19.30 2.49
N LEU A 151 -2.96 17.99 2.42
CA LEU A 151 -2.47 16.97 3.36
C LEU A 151 -0.94 16.76 3.31
N ASP A 152 -0.26 17.46 2.40
CA ASP A 152 1.19 17.44 2.25
C ASP A 152 1.90 18.47 3.15
N ASP A 153 1.14 19.43 3.70
CA ASP A 153 1.64 20.36 4.72
C ASP A 153 1.40 19.77 6.12
N GLU A 154 2.51 19.33 6.72
CA GLU A 154 2.70 18.84 8.08
C GLU A 154 1.52 19.00 9.06
N ALA A 155 0.98 17.85 9.54
CA ALA A 155 0.77 17.45 10.93
C ALA A 155 0.42 18.50 12.03
N ALA A 156 -0.11 19.67 11.71
CA ALA A 156 -0.34 20.76 12.64
C ALA A 156 -1.83 21.07 12.73
N GLY A 157 -2.43 20.68 13.85
CA GLY A 157 -3.78 21.07 14.23
C GLY A 157 -4.84 20.04 13.87
N ALA A 158 -4.86 18.93 14.62
CA ALA A 158 -6.09 18.17 14.73
C ALA A 158 -7.18 19.12 15.26
N ASP A 159 -8.16 19.43 14.41
CA ASP A 159 -9.38 20.15 14.79
C ASP A 159 -9.93 19.47 16.07
N PRO A 160 -10.15 20.19 17.18
CA PRO A 160 -10.58 19.59 18.45
C PRO A 160 -11.88 18.78 18.33
N VAL A 161 -12.70 19.05 17.31
CA VAL A 161 -13.91 18.27 17.01
C VAL A 161 -13.58 16.88 16.42
N VAL A 162 -12.48 16.74 15.67
CA VAL A 162 -12.03 15.45 15.12
C VAL A 162 -11.40 14.57 16.20
N ALA A 163 -10.84 15.17 17.26
CA ALA A 163 -10.34 14.43 18.42
C ALA A 163 -11.45 13.71 19.19
N GLU A 164 -12.69 14.22 19.11
CA GLU A 164 -13.86 13.63 19.77
C GLU A 164 -14.40 12.38 19.03
N VAL A 165 -14.14 12.28 17.72
CA VAL A 165 -14.53 11.12 16.91
C VAL A 165 -13.56 9.97 17.16
N ARG A 166 -13.84 9.17 18.19
CA ARG A 166 -13.15 7.89 18.44
C ARG A 166 -13.30 6.99 17.21
N ARG A 167 -12.21 6.80 16.47
CA ARG A 167 -12.18 5.82 15.37
C ARG A 167 -12.52 4.43 15.94
N PRO A 168 -13.42 3.66 15.31
CA PRO A 168 -13.76 2.33 15.79
C PRO A 168 -12.51 1.42 15.78
N GLY A 169 -12.34 0.66 16.86
CA GLY A 169 -11.25 -0.33 17.01
C GLY A 169 -10.03 0.16 17.82
N PRO A 170 -8.97 -0.67 17.90
CA PRO A 170 -7.85 -0.49 18.85
C PRO A 170 -7.05 0.80 18.65
N LEU A 171 -7.08 1.39 17.46
CA LEU A 171 -6.37 2.64 17.18
C LEU A 171 -7.13 3.88 17.68
N GLY A 172 -8.39 3.76 18.07
CA GLY A 172 -9.20 4.85 18.62
C GLY A 172 -8.85 5.25 20.06
N VAL A 173 -7.97 4.50 20.72
CA VAL A 173 -7.55 4.73 22.12
C VAL A 173 -6.03 4.75 22.21
N GLU A 174 -5.49 5.46 23.21
CA GLU A 174 -4.05 5.43 23.51
C GLU A 174 -3.65 4.04 24.06
N CYS A 175 -2.49 3.54 23.67
CA CYS A 175 -2.01 2.24 24.13
C CYS A 175 -1.54 2.29 25.59
N PRO A 176 -2.13 1.53 26.53
CA PRO A 176 -1.70 1.55 27.93
C PRO A 176 -0.27 1.04 28.12
N THR A 177 0.15 0.07 27.28
CA THR A 177 1.45 -0.62 27.37
C THR A 177 2.61 0.19 26.80
N CYS A 178 2.48 0.74 25.59
CA CYS A 178 3.59 1.39 24.88
C CYS A 178 3.38 2.88 24.63
N LYS A 179 2.30 3.48 25.17
CA LYS A 179 1.94 4.90 25.02
C LYS A 179 1.84 5.39 23.58
N ALA A 180 1.55 4.47 22.64
CA ALA A 180 1.31 4.85 21.26
C ALA A 180 0.03 5.69 21.17
N PRO A 181 0.08 6.89 20.55
CA PRO A 181 -1.07 7.79 20.48
C PRO A 181 -2.20 7.23 19.60
N ILE A 182 -3.37 7.85 19.71
CA ILE A 182 -4.54 7.55 18.86
C ILE A 182 -4.14 7.63 17.39
N GLY A 183 -4.56 6.64 16.60
CA GLY A 183 -4.26 6.54 15.17
C GLY A 183 -2.88 5.98 14.81
N ARG A 184 -1.98 5.75 15.77
CA ARG A 184 -0.65 5.16 15.51
C ARG A 184 -0.55 3.69 15.92
N PRO A 185 0.10 2.82 15.14
CA PRO A 185 0.31 1.43 15.52
C PRO A 185 1.20 1.31 16.78
N CYS A 186 1.08 0.19 17.48
CA CYS A 186 1.95 -0.09 18.63
C CYS A 186 3.39 -0.35 18.15
N ARG A 187 4.38 -0.01 18.97
CA ARG A 187 5.80 -0.23 18.66
C ARG A 187 6.44 -1.14 19.71
N VAL A 188 7.42 -1.94 19.28
CA VAL A 188 8.27 -2.74 20.17
C VAL A 188 9.73 -2.39 19.89
N GLY A 189 10.49 -2.24 20.97
CA GLY A 189 11.88 -1.78 20.97
C GLY A 189 12.04 -0.52 21.80
N GLU A 190 13.07 -0.48 22.66
CA GLU A 190 13.39 0.70 23.45
C GLU A 190 13.93 1.82 22.55
N PRO A 191 13.54 3.09 22.79
CA PRO A 191 14.24 4.23 22.22
C PRO A 191 15.69 4.21 22.73
N GLY A 192 16.65 3.85 21.87
CA GLY A 192 18.09 3.84 22.20
C GLY A 192 18.76 2.46 22.19
N GLY A 193 17.99 1.37 22.10
CA GLY A 193 18.55 0.07 21.75
C GLY A 193 18.96 0.08 20.27
N GLY A 194 20.14 -0.45 19.90
CA GLY A 194 20.69 -0.40 18.53
C GLY A 194 19.85 -1.06 17.41
N ARG A 195 18.60 -1.44 17.69
CA ARG A 195 17.61 -1.90 16.70
C ARG A 195 16.51 -0.85 16.54
N ARG A 196 16.18 -0.52 15.29
CA ARG A 196 15.07 0.40 14.97
C ARG A 196 13.75 -0.12 15.55
N PRO A 197 12.94 0.71 16.23
CA PRO A 197 11.62 0.32 16.72
C PRO A 197 10.77 -0.23 15.58
N ARG A 198 10.18 -1.41 15.78
CA ARG A 198 9.32 -2.03 14.76
C ARG A 198 7.86 -1.82 15.11
N GLU A 199 7.08 -1.46 14.10
CA GLU A 199 5.62 -1.37 14.23
C GLU A 199 5.01 -2.77 14.28
N LEU A 200 4.16 -2.99 15.28
CA LEU A 200 3.40 -4.22 15.44
C LEU A 200 2.22 -4.23 14.47
N ARG A 201 2.03 -5.38 13.82
CA ARG A 201 0.82 -5.64 13.00
C ARG A 201 -0.45 -5.74 13.86
N THR A 202 -0.30 -6.18 15.11
CA THR A 202 -1.40 -6.38 16.06
C THR A 202 -1.18 -5.46 17.26
N ALA A 203 -2.21 -4.71 17.66
CA ALA A 203 -2.12 -3.86 18.84
C ALA A 203 -1.91 -4.69 20.12
N HIS A 204 -1.22 -4.13 21.12
CA HIS A 204 -1.09 -4.79 22.43
C HIS A 204 -2.46 -5.13 23.00
N MET A 205 -2.56 -6.30 23.66
CA MET A 205 -3.82 -6.80 24.25
C MET A 205 -4.53 -5.76 25.15
N PRO A 206 -3.82 -5.02 26.05
CA PRO A 206 -4.47 -3.99 26.86
C PRO A 206 -5.12 -2.87 26.04
N ARG A 207 -4.55 -2.53 24.87
CA ARG A 207 -5.15 -1.53 23.96
C ARG A 207 -6.42 -2.05 23.28
N GLN A 208 -6.44 -3.32 22.90
CA GLN A 208 -7.63 -3.95 22.33
C GLN A 208 -8.78 -4.01 23.34
N ARG A 209 -8.48 -4.36 24.59
CA ARG A 209 -9.44 -4.36 25.70
C ARG A 209 -10.05 -2.97 25.94
N VAL A 210 -9.20 -1.95 26.08
CA VAL A 210 -9.68 -0.55 26.27
C VAL A 210 -10.54 -0.08 25.10
N ALA A 211 -10.20 -0.45 23.87
CA ALA A 211 -11.02 -0.11 22.71
C ALA A 211 -12.38 -0.83 22.69
N ASN A 212 -12.47 -1.98 23.34
CA ASN A 212 -13.72 -2.73 23.53
C ASN A 212 -14.49 -2.30 24.79
N GLY A 213 -14.01 -1.30 25.54
CA GLY A 213 -14.63 -0.83 26.78
C GLY A 213 -14.27 -1.64 28.03
N GLU A 214 -13.31 -2.56 27.92
CA GLU A 214 -12.79 -3.35 29.04
C GLU A 214 -11.63 -2.63 29.75
N PRO A 215 -11.37 -2.92 31.04
CA PRO A 215 -10.26 -2.31 31.77
C PRO A 215 -8.89 -2.71 31.18
N ALA A 216 -7.96 -1.76 31.21
CA ALA A 216 -6.56 -1.99 30.87
C ALA A 216 -5.89 -2.81 31.98
N GLU A 217 -6.10 -4.13 31.98
CA GLU A 217 -5.28 -5.02 32.82
C GLU A 217 -3.86 -5.04 32.24
N VAL A 218 -2.98 -4.25 32.85
CA VAL A 218 -1.55 -4.31 32.63
C VAL A 218 -0.96 -5.06 33.81
N GLU A 219 -0.30 -6.18 33.53
CA GLU A 219 0.39 -6.97 34.55
C GLU A 219 1.34 -6.08 35.36
N SER A 220 1.25 -6.15 36.67
CA SER A 220 2.10 -5.37 37.56
C SER A 220 3.56 -5.84 37.47
N PRO A 221 4.55 -4.96 37.78
CA PRO A 221 5.95 -5.36 37.82
C PRO A 221 6.21 -6.57 38.73
N GLU A 222 5.54 -6.64 39.89
CA GLU A 222 5.65 -7.75 40.84
C GLU A 222 5.11 -9.07 40.27
N GLU A 223 4.00 -9.03 39.53
CA GLU A 223 3.45 -10.21 38.86
C GLU A 223 4.38 -10.71 37.75
N ALA A 224 4.96 -9.79 36.99
CA ALA A 224 5.93 -10.11 35.96
C ALA A 224 7.19 -10.76 36.56
N GLU A 225 7.66 -10.29 37.72
CA GLU A 225 8.78 -10.89 38.46
C GLU A 225 8.43 -12.27 39.01
N ARG A 226 7.25 -12.44 39.63
CA ARG A 226 6.77 -13.76 40.09
C ARG A 226 6.72 -14.76 38.94
N ARG A 227 6.23 -14.33 37.77
CA ARG A 227 6.15 -15.17 36.58
C ARG A 227 7.53 -15.52 36.02
N ARG A 228 8.48 -14.57 36.01
CA ARG A 228 9.87 -14.84 35.62
C ARG A 228 10.52 -15.86 36.56
N ALA A 229 10.37 -15.69 37.87
CA ALA A 229 10.88 -16.63 38.86
C ALA A 229 10.31 -18.03 38.68
N TYR A 230 8.99 -18.14 38.46
CA TYR A 230 8.32 -19.40 38.17
C TYR A 230 8.89 -20.10 36.93
N TYR A 231 9.08 -19.37 35.81
CA TYR A 231 9.62 -19.96 34.59
C TYR A 231 11.09 -20.38 34.72
N LEU A 232 11.90 -19.62 35.46
CA LEU A 232 13.29 -19.99 35.73
C LEU A 232 13.36 -21.27 36.56
N ASP A 233 12.55 -21.39 37.60
CA ASP A 233 12.44 -22.61 38.42
C ASP A 233 11.96 -23.82 37.60
N HIS A 234 10.92 -23.64 36.78
CA HIS A 234 10.42 -24.69 35.89
C HIS A 234 11.47 -25.15 34.86
N LEU A 235 12.24 -24.23 34.29
CA LEU A 235 13.34 -24.57 33.37
C LEU A 235 14.47 -25.30 34.09
N ALA A 236 14.81 -24.90 35.32
CA ALA A 236 15.82 -25.57 36.13
C ALA A 236 15.41 -27.02 36.46
N ARG A 237 14.13 -27.26 36.79
CA ARG A 237 13.58 -28.61 37.01
C ARG A 237 13.69 -29.49 35.76
N ARG A 238 13.32 -28.98 34.58
CA ARG A 238 13.44 -29.74 33.32
C ARG A 238 14.89 -30.01 32.91
N ALA A 239 15.83 -29.13 33.27
CA ALA A 239 17.25 -29.35 32.99
C ALA A 239 17.86 -30.40 33.92
N GLY A 240 17.41 -30.48 35.18
CA GLY A 240 17.85 -31.48 36.15
C GLY A 240 17.31 -32.90 35.89
N GLU A 241 16.13 -33.04 35.29
CA GLU A 241 15.56 -34.34 34.87
C GLU A 241 16.21 -34.94 33.62
N ALA A 242 17.03 -34.15 32.91
CA ALA A 242 17.71 -34.55 31.68
C ALA A 242 19.19 -34.98 31.90
N SER A 243 19.62 -35.09 33.15
CA SER A 243 20.97 -35.50 33.56
C SER A 243 20.95 -36.83 34.29
#